data_AF-A0A969JEX6-F1
#
_entry.id   AF-A0A969JEX6-F1
#
_cell.length_a   1.000
_cell.length_b   1.000
_cell.length_c   1.000
_cell.angle_alpha   90.00
_cell.angle_beta   90.00
_cell.angle_gamma   90.00
#
_symmetry.space_group_name_H-M   'P 1'
#
loop_
_entity.id
_entity.type
_entity.pdbx_description
1 polymer ?
#
loop_
_entity_poly.entity_id
_entity_poly.type
_entity_poly.pdbx_seq_one_letter_code
_entity_poly.pdbx_strand_id
1 'polypeptide(L)' 'MGANVTVLGINKSLTTDDKGSVLFELPEGYHDVRLSYVGFYTTTKKVELLANMRFNVQ' A
#
# COMPACT_ATOMS: atom_id res chain seq x y z
N MET A 1 0.86 7.32 -15.80
CA MET A 1 -0.27 7.17 -14.86
C MET A 1 0.06 5.98 -13.97
N GLY A 2 0.14 6.18 -12.66
CA GLY A 2 0.47 5.10 -11.72
C GLY A 2 -0.74 4.28 -11.31
N ALA A 3 -0.51 3.15 -10.64
CA ALA A 3 -1.55 2.35 -10.02
C ALA A 3 -2.09 3.03 -8.76
N ASN A 4 -3.37 2.85 -8.47
CA ASN A 4 -3.96 3.31 -7.23
C ASN A 4 -3.75 2.26 -6.13
N VAL A 5 -3.22 2.70 -5.01
CA VAL A 5 -3.05 1.90 -3.79
C VAL A 5 -3.96 2.47 -2.72
N THR A 6 -4.80 1.63 -2.13
CA THR A 6 -5.73 2.01 -1.06
C THR A 6 -5.50 1.14 0.17
N VAL A 7 -5.38 1.75 1.34
CA VAL A 7 -5.40 1.04 2.63
C VAL A 7 -6.84 0.99 3.13
N LEU A 8 -7.42 -0.21 3.12
CA LEU A 8 -8.80 -0.45 3.51
C LEU A 8 -8.95 -0.25 5.03
N GLY A 9 -10.10 0.26 5.46
CA GLY A 9 -10.39 0.58 6.87
C GLY A 9 -9.92 1.97 7.31
N ILE A 10 -8.88 2.54 6.70
CA ILE A 10 -8.37 3.89 7.01
C ILE A 10 -8.73 4.90 5.91
N ASN A 11 -9.22 4.43 4.75
CA ASN A 11 -9.57 5.25 3.58
C ASN A 11 -8.42 6.16 3.08
N LYS A 12 -7.17 5.75 3.33
CA LYS A 12 -5.99 6.40 2.72
C LYS A 12 -5.73 5.78 1.36
N SER A 13 -5.49 6.62 0.36
CA SER A 13 -5.13 6.18 -0.99
C SER A 13 -4.04 7.06 -1.58
N LEU A 14 -3.10 6.44 -2.29
CA LEU A 14 -2.02 7.09 -3.03
C LEU A 14 -1.92 6.48 -4.43
N THR A 15 -1.33 7.23 -5.35
CA THR A 15 -0.97 6.73 -6.67
C THR A 15 0.51 6.42 -6.69
N THR A 16 0.92 5.31 -7.31
CA THR A 16 2.33 4.97 -7.44
C THR A 16 3.09 6.05 -8.21
N ASP A 17 4.35 6.27 -7.83
CA ASP A 17 5.27 7.12 -8.57
C ASP A 17 5.71 6.51 -9.92
N ASP A 18 6.64 7.18 -10.60
CA ASP A 18 7.23 6.75 -11.87
C ASP A 18 8.02 5.43 -11.79
N LYS A 19 8.38 5.01 -10.57
CA LYS A 19 9.04 3.73 -10.26
C LYS A 19 8.07 2.66 -9.77
N GLY A 20 6.76 2.94 -9.71
CA GLY A 20 5.75 1.99 -9.23
C GLY A 20 5.67 1.87 -7.70
N SER A 21 6.21 2.84 -6.96
CA SER A 21 6.29 2.82 -5.50
C SER A 21 5.30 3.78 -4.82
N VAL A 22 4.91 3.46 -3.59
CA VAL A 22 4.12 4.32 -2.70
C VAL A 22 4.64 4.21 -1.27
N LEU A 23 4.47 5.27 -0.48
CA LEU A 23 4.84 5.29 0.93
C LEU A 23 3.63 5.65 1.79
N PHE A 24 3.28 4.79 2.75
CA PHE A 24 2.23 5.05 3.73
C PHE A 24 2.81 5.07 5.14
N GLU A 25 2.44 6.10 5.91
CA GLU A 25 2.62 6.11 7.36
C GLU A 25 1.32 5.68 8.04
N LEU A 26 1.34 4.49 8.62
CA LEU A 26 0.22 3.83 9.28
C LEU A 26 0.63 3.40 10.70
N PRO A 27 -0.33 3.34 11.65
CA PRO A 27 -0.08 2.73 12.95
C PRO A 27 0.22 1.25 12.81
N GLU A 28 0.80 0.67 13.86
CA GLU A 28 0.97 -0.79 13.95
C GLU A 28 -0.37 -1.53 13.87
N GLY A 29 -0.31 -2.78 13.42
CA GLY A 29 -1.46 -3.66 13.25
C GLY A 29 -1.59 -4.21 11.84
N TYR A 30 -2.72 -4.87 11.60
CA TYR A 30 -3.04 -5.45 10.30
C TYR A 30 -3.75 -4.44 9.41
N HIS A 31 -3.28 -4.34 8.17
CA HIS A 31 -3.83 -3.46 7.15
C HIS A 31 -4.08 -4.25 5.87
N ASP A 32 -5.28 -4.13 5.32
CA ASP A 32 -5.57 -4.66 3.99
C ASP A 32 -5.26 -3.60 2.94
N VAL A 33 -4.27 -3.86 2.10
CA VAL A 33 -3.82 -2.96 1.03
C VAL A 33 -4.38 -3.47 -0.30
N ARG A 34 -5.15 -2.62 -0.97
CA ARG A 34 -5.74 -2.88 -2.28
C ARG A 34 -4.99 -2.12 -3.37
N LEU A 35 -4.52 -2.82 -4.38
CA LEU A 35 -3.91 -2.26 -5.59
C LEU A 35 -4.90 -2.39 -6.75
N SER A 36 -5.19 -1.27 -7.41
CA SER A 36 -6.03 -1.22 -8.61
C SER A 36 -5.40 -0.36 -9.70
N TYR A 37 -5.56 -0.79 -10.95
CA TYR A 37 -5.16 -0.02 -12.11
C TYR A 37 -6.09 -0.36 -13.28
N VAL A 38 -6.45 0.65 -14.07
CA VAL A 38 -7.45 0.50 -15.14
C VAL A 38 -6.96 -0.50 -16.18
N GLY A 39 -7.80 -1.48 -16.52
CA GLY A 39 -7.46 -2.55 -17.46
C GLY A 39 -6.71 -3.73 -16.85
N PHE A 40 -6.44 -3.72 -15.55
CA PHE A 40 -5.77 -4.79 -14.82
C PHE A 40 -6.64 -5.33 -13.69
N TYR A 41 -6.36 -6.57 -13.28
CA TYR A 41 -7.02 -7.16 -12.13
C TYR A 41 -6.64 -6.43 -10.84
N THR A 42 -7.65 -6.15 -10.02
CA THR A 42 -7.44 -5.61 -8.68
C THR A 42 -6.99 -6.72 -7.74
N THR A 43 -6.00 -6.43 -6.90
CA THR A 43 -5.53 -7.37 -5.88
C THR A 43 -5.55 -6.73 -4.50
N THR A 44 -5.78 -7.56 -3.48
CA THR A 44 -5.75 -7.15 -2.08
C THR A 44 -4.76 -8.01 -1.33
N LYS A 45 -3.91 -7.39 -0.51
CA LYS A 45 -2.89 -8.04 0.31
C LYS A 45 -3.01 -7.55 1.74
N LYS A 46 -3.07 -8.50 2.67
CA LYS A 46 -2.99 -8.20 4.10
C LYS A 46 -1.54 -8.02 4.48
N VAL A 47 -1.22 -6.89 5.08
CA VAL A 47 0.12 -6.54 5.56
C VAL A 47 0.04 -6.34 7.07
N GLU A 48 0.95 -6.98 7.79
CA GLU A 48 1.14 -6.76 9.22
C GLU A 48 2.25 -5.74 9.42
N LEU A 49 1.91 -4.60 10.01
CA LEU A 49 2.89 -3.61 10.45
C LEU A 49 3.14 -3.82 11.94
N LEU A 50 4.30 -4.38 12.27
CA LEU A 50 4.75 -4.45 13.66
C LEU A 50 5.38 -3.10 14.04
N ALA A 51 5.08 -2.57 15.24
CA ALA A 51 5.87 -1.45 15.76
C ALA A 51 7.35 -1.83 15.72
N ASN A 52 8.17 -0.90 15.22
CA ASN A 52 9.63 -0.99 15.09
C ASN A 52 10.17 -1.70 13.84
N MET A 53 9.37 -2.04 12.84
CA MET A 53 9.89 -2.48 11.53
C MET A 53 10.46 -1.30 10.72
N ARG A 54 11.73 -0.96 10.95
CA ARG A 54 12.54 -0.24 9.95
C ARG A 54 12.95 -1.24 8.87
N PHE A 55 12.18 -1.33 7.79
CA PHE A 55 12.57 -2.14 6.63
C PHE A 55 13.66 -1.39 5.86
N ASN A 56 14.92 -1.76 6.09
CA ASN A 56 16.03 -1.32 5.27
C ASN A 56 16.11 -2.27 4.08
N VAL A 57 15.74 -1.80 2.89
CA VAL A 57 15.89 -2.57 1.65
C VAL A 57 17.24 -2.18 1.06
N GLN A 58 18.19 -3.11 1.04
CA GLN A 58 19.45 -2.99 0.28
C GLN A 58 19.36 -3.85 -0.98
#